data_AF-A0A529NY44-F1
#
_entry.id   AF-A0A529NY44-F1
#
_cell.length_a   1.000
_cell.length_b   1.000
_cell.length_c   1.000
_cell.angle_alpha   90.00
_cell.angle_beta   90.00
_cell.angle_gamma   90.00
#
_symmetry.space_group_name_H-M   'P 1'
#
loop_
_entity.id
_entity.type
_entity.pdbx_description
1 polymer ?
#
loop_
_entity_poly.entity_id
_entity_poly.type
_entity_poly.pdbx_seq_one_letter_code
_entity_poly.pdbx_strand_id
1 'polypeptide(L)' 'MVKVKRIVANIATQDTLAAQHFYQDVLGLDVLMDQGWIVTCGSAETMTVQI' A
#
# COMPACT_ATOMS: atom_id res chain seq x y z
N MET A 1 21.30 7.12 16.62
CA MET A 1 21.45 6.96 15.16
C MET A 1 20.08 6.64 14.56
N VAL A 2 19.68 7.29 13.47
CA VAL A 2 18.38 7.03 12.81
C VAL A 2 18.46 5.74 11.98
N LYS A 3 17.41 4.92 12.00
CA LYS A 3 17.26 3.74 11.15
C LYS A 3 15.97 3.84 10.35
N VAL A 4 16.04 3.50 9.06
CA VAL A 4 14.85 3.37 8.20
C VAL A 4 14.00 2.20 8.72
N LYS A 5 12.70 2.44 8.90
CA LYS A 5 11.75 1.41 9.37
C LYS A 5 11.00 0.74 8.23
N ARG A 6 10.58 1.52 7.23
CA ARG A 6 9.84 1.07 6.05
C ARG A 6 9.94 2.10 4.92
N ILE A 7 9.79 1.64 3.69
CA ILE A 7 9.64 2.46 2.49
C ILE A 7 8.28 2.09 1.88
N VAL A 8 7.47 3.08 1.53
CA VAL A 8 6.12 2.88 0.98
C VAL A 8 6.03 3.67 -0.32
N ALA A 9 5.63 3.01 -1.40
CA ALA A 9 5.43 3.66 -2.69
C ALA A 9 4.09 4.41 -2.69
N ASN A 10 4.13 5.69 -3.08
CA ASN A 10 2.92 6.49 -3.27
C ASN A 10 2.60 6.56 -4.76
N ILE A 11 1.41 6.13 -5.14
CA ILE A 11 0.94 6.13 -6.53
C ILE A 11 -0.21 7.14 -6.63
N ALA A 12 -0.05 8.14 -7.49
CA ALA A 12 -1.08 9.14 -7.71
C ALA A 12 -2.23 8.53 -8.54
N THR A 13 -3.47 8.73 -8.07
CA THR A 13 -4.69 8.34 -8.76
C THR A 13 -5.76 9.41 -8.55
N GLN A 14 -6.69 9.52 -9.50
CA GLN A 14 -7.87 10.39 -9.39
C GLN A 14 -9.03 9.68 -8.67
N ASP A 15 -8.98 8.36 -8.60
CA ASP A 15 -9.98 7.51 -7.94
C ASP A 15 -9.26 6.45 -7.09
N THR A 16 -9.31 6.62 -5.77
CA THR A 16 -8.71 5.69 -4.81
C THR A 16 -9.52 4.42 -4.66
N LEU A 17 -10.82 4.44 -4.97
CA LEU A 17 -11.71 3.30 -4.86
C LEU A 17 -11.47 2.32 -6.01
N ALA A 18 -11.28 2.85 -7.23
CA ALA A 18 -10.84 2.06 -8.38
C ALA A 18 -9.48 1.38 -8.13
N ALA A 19 -8.56 2.07 -7.44
CA ALA A 19 -7.28 1.49 -7.04
C ALA A 19 -7.45 0.40 -5.96
N GLN A 20 -8.36 0.57 -4.99
CA GLN A 20 -8.66 -0.44 -3.99
C GLN A 20 -9.06 -1.77 -4.61
N HIS A 21 -9.93 -1.79 -5.64
CA HIS A 21 -10.30 -3.05 -6.31
C HIS A 21 -9.08 -3.82 -6.85
N PHE A 22 -8.10 -3.12 -7.44
CA PHE A 22 -6.90 -3.79 -7.92
C PHE A 22 -6.02 -4.28 -6.77
N TYR A 23 -5.70 -3.41 -5.81
CA TYR A 23 -4.76 -3.76 -4.74
C TYR A 23 -5.36 -4.73 -3.70
N GLN A 24 -6.66 -4.67 -3.44
CA GLN A 24 -7.34 -5.58 -2.51
C GLN A 24 -7.84 -6.84 -3.20
N ASP A 25 -8.70 -6.72 -4.22
CA ASP A 25 -9.41 -7.89 -4.74
C ASP A 25 -8.51 -8.74 -5.64
N VAL A 26 -7.62 -8.11 -6.42
CA VAL A 26 -6.71 -8.83 -7.34
C VAL A 26 -5.43 -9.24 -6.65
N LEU A 27 -4.79 -8.33 -5.90
CA LEU A 27 -3.51 -8.61 -5.23
C LEU A 27 -3.65 -9.15 -3.80
N GLY A 28 -4.85 -9.14 -3.22
CA GLY A 28 -5.11 -9.68 -1.88
C GLY A 28 -4.57 -8.81 -0.75
N LEU A 29 -4.35 -7.51 -0.95
CA LEU A 29 -3.86 -6.62 0.11
C LEU A 29 -5.00 -6.10 0.99
N ASP A 30 -4.68 -5.86 2.26
CA ASP A 30 -5.59 -5.24 3.21
C ASP A 30 -5.47 -3.71 3.20
N VAL A 31 -6.58 -2.99 3.40
CA VAL A 31 -6.54 -1.56 3.71
C VAL A 31 -6.06 -1.40 5.14
N LEU A 32 -4.86 -0.86 5.28
CA LEU A 32 -4.21 -0.61 6.58
C LEU A 32 -4.50 0.80 7.11
N MET A 33 -4.83 1.73 6.22
CA MET A 33 -5.21 3.10 6.56
C MET A 33 -6.01 3.74 5.43
N ASP A 34 -7.04 4.50 5.77
CA ASP A 34 -7.80 5.33 4.85
C ASP A 34 -8.02 6.72 5.48
N GLN A 35 -7.62 7.78 4.76
CA GLN A 35 -7.83 9.18 5.16
C GLN A 35 -8.66 9.97 4.13
N GLY A 36 -9.35 9.30 3.21
CA GLY A 36 -10.14 9.91 2.14
C GLY A 36 -9.33 10.49 0.97
N TRP A 37 -8.14 11.05 1.23
CA TRP A 37 -7.22 11.53 0.19
C TRP A 37 -6.06 10.58 -0.11
N ILE A 38 -5.80 9.61 0.79
CA ILE A 38 -4.81 8.55 0.62
C ILE A 38 -5.34 7.26 1.27
N VAL A 39 -5.13 6.16 0.56
CA VAL A 39 -5.38 4.80 1.04
C VAL A 39 -4.04 4.08 1.07
N THR A 40 -3.73 3.43 2.18
CA THR A 40 -2.54 2.55 2.29
C THR A 40 -2.98 1.11 2.30
N CYS A 41 -2.55 0.35 1.29
CA CYS A 41 -2.75 -1.09 1.22
C CYS A 41 -1.45 -1.83 1.57
N GLY A 42 -1.57 -3.00 2.19
CA GLY A 42 -0.43 -3.86 2.47
C GLY A 42 -0.85 -5.25 2.96
N SER A 43 0.12 -6.11 3.23
CA SER A 43 -0.11 -7.43 3.82
C SER A 43 0.78 -7.63 5.04
N ALA A 44 0.51 -8.67 5.82
CA ALA A 44 1.37 -9.10 6.93
C ALA A 44 2.63 -9.86 6.46
N GLU A 45 2.78 -10.07 5.15
CA GLU A 45 3.90 -10.82 4.61
C GLU A 45 5.21 -10.02 4.68
N THR A 46 6.31 -10.74 4.91
CA THR A 46 7.64 -10.13 4.89
C THR A 46 8.20 -10.19 3.48
N MET A 47 8.36 -9.01 2.87
CA MET A 47 8.96 -8.89 1.55
C MET A 47 10.48 -9.07 1.63
N THR A 48 11.05 -9.90 0.75
CA THR A 48 12.49 -10.00 0.57
C THR A 48 12.98 -8.85 -0.31
N VAL A 49 14.27 -8.49 -0.19
CA VAL A 49 14.87 -7.46 -1.05
C VAL A 49 14.76 -7.91 -2.51
N GLN A 50 14.09 -7.11 -3.33
CA GLN A 50 14.16 -7.23 -4.79
C GLN A 50 15.34 -6.41 -5.32
N ILE A 51 16.16 -7.02 -6.17
CA ILE A 51 17.31 -6.42 -6.88
C ILE A 51 17.04 -6.48 -8.37
#